data_AF-A0A6A5RFQ3-F1
#
_entry.id   AF-A0A6A5RFQ3-F1
#
_cell.length_a   1.000
_cell.length_b   1.000
_cell.length_c   1.000
_cell.angle_alpha   90.00
_cell.angle_beta   90.00
_cell.angle_gamma   90.00
#
_symmetry.space_group_name_H-M   'P 1'
#
loop_
_entity.id
_entity.type
_entity.pdbx_description
1 polymer ?
#
loop_
_entity_poly.entity_id
_entity_poly.type
_entity_poly.pdbx_seq_one_letter_code
_entity_poly.pdbx_strand_id
1 'polypeptide(L)'
;MANSRSVVLLISGGWHTPQSYAKLTEALSASGFVVHIPALGSISDERPPSSDLEADSALIRPYAQGLAEAGKEMLVLIHSYGGQVGTNALAGLGASERSQKGLPGGVSHLIYMTETALPESKSMVDPVRDFGHEELLPWLSTSRMTSHVSTVTRSCCRLVLMKVSPKKRRLLMWLHWDGRTVPACISHLQPRVRRGAMGQ
;
A
#
# COMPACT_ATOMS: atom_id res chain seq x y z
N MET A 1 -13.96 0.24 29.82
CA MET A 1 -13.55 -0.45 28.58
C MET A 1 -12.44 0.38 27.96
N ALA A 2 -11.24 -0.18 27.81
CA ALA A 2 -10.07 0.58 27.37
C ALA A 2 -10.37 1.19 26.00
N ASN A 3 -10.21 2.51 25.89
CA ASN A 3 -10.35 3.25 24.64
C ASN A 3 -9.13 2.90 23.78
N SER A 4 -9.19 1.74 23.12
CA SER A 4 -8.11 1.18 22.30
C SER A 4 -7.86 2.13 21.14
N ARG A 5 -6.89 3.06 21.29
CA ARG A 5 -6.49 3.93 20.19
C ARG A 5 -6.14 3.06 18.98
N SER A 6 -6.83 3.28 17.88
CA SER A 6 -6.59 2.56 16.63
C SER A 6 -5.16 2.81 16.15
N VAL A 7 -4.50 1.75 15.70
CA VAL A 7 -3.11 1.80 15.24
C VAL A 7 -3.09 2.08 13.74
N VAL A 8 -2.20 2.96 13.32
CA VAL A 8 -1.87 3.19 11.91
C VAL A 8 -0.43 2.76 11.70
N LEU A 9 -0.20 1.80 10.80
CA LEU A 9 1.13 1.44 10.33
C LEU A 9 1.35 2.09 8.95
N LEU A 10 2.32 2.98 8.82
CA LEU A 10 2.69 3.58 7.54
C LEU A 10 3.95 2.90 7.00
N ILE A 11 3.85 2.37 5.78
CA ILE A 11 4.99 1.82 5.02
C ILE A 11 5.41 2.88 4.00
N SER A 12 6.63 3.37 4.15
CA SER A 12 7.14 4.53 3.39
C SER A 12 7.42 4.21 1.93
N GLY A 13 7.29 5.24 1.09
CA GLY A 13 7.68 5.18 -0.32
C GLY A 13 9.18 5.44 -0.50
N GLY A 14 9.70 5.18 -1.70
CA GLY A 14 11.13 5.34 -1.97
C GLY A 14 11.58 6.78 -1.74
N TRP A 15 12.80 6.97 -1.25
CA TRP A 15 13.36 8.28 -0.88
C TRP A 15 12.63 9.03 0.26
N HIS A 16 11.70 8.38 0.99
CA HIS A 16 11.02 8.98 2.13
C HIS A 16 11.52 8.41 3.45
N THR A 17 11.87 9.28 4.39
CA THR A 17 12.14 8.92 5.78
C THR A 17 10.87 9.06 6.62
N PRO A 18 10.80 8.51 7.85
CA PRO A 18 9.68 8.76 8.75
C PRO A 18 9.35 10.26 8.93
N GLN A 19 10.36 11.13 8.89
CA GLN A 19 10.22 12.58 9.00
C GLN A 19 9.48 13.20 7.81
N SER A 20 9.55 12.59 6.62
CA SER A 20 8.79 13.04 5.44
C SER A 20 7.27 13.03 5.67
N TYR A 21 6.79 12.23 6.64
CA TYR A 21 5.39 12.09 6.97
C TYR A 21 4.94 12.91 8.20
N ALA A 22 5.80 13.78 8.75
CA ALA A 22 5.52 14.49 10.01
C ALA A 22 4.12 15.14 10.05
N LYS A 23 3.75 15.90 9.01
CA LYS A 23 2.42 16.55 8.93
C LYS A 23 1.26 15.56 8.94
N LEU A 24 1.42 14.41 8.29
CA LEU A 24 0.40 13.35 8.27
C LEU A 24 0.31 12.67 9.63
N THR A 25 1.47 12.36 10.23
CA THR A 25 1.57 11.80 11.58
C THR A 25 0.89 12.70 12.60
N GLU A 26 1.17 14.00 12.59
CA GLU A 26 0.55 14.99 13.47
C GLU A 26 -0.97 15.02 13.31
N ALA A 27 -1.48 15.05 12.07
CA ALA A 27 -2.92 15.06 11.82
C ALA A 27 -3.63 13.78 12.30
N LEU A 28 -3.00 12.61 12.10
CA LEU A 28 -3.52 11.32 12.56
C LEU A 28 -3.47 11.22 14.09
N SER A 29 -2.38 11.65 14.71
CA SER A 29 -2.25 11.66 16.17
C SER A 29 -3.24 12.63 16.83
N ALA A 30 -3.46 13.81 16.24
CA ALA A 30 -4.51 14.74 16.67
C ALA A 30 -5.92 14.13 16.57
N SER A 31 -6.11 13.18 15.65
CA SER A 31 -7.36 12.43 15.49
C SER A 31 -7.46 11.19 16.39
N GLY A 32 -6.48 10.97 17.29
CA GLY A 32 -6.49 9.90 18.28
C GLY A 32 -5.83 8.58 17.84
N PHE A 33 -5.20 8.55 16.66
CA PHE A 33 -4.48 7.36 16.18
C PHE A 33 -3.05 7.30 16.75
N VAL A 34 -2.56 6.08 16.98
CA VAL A 34 -1.13 5.84 17.22
C VAL A 34 -0.49 5.46 15.89
N VAL A 35 0.47 6.27 15.43
CA VAL A 35 1.10 6.09 14.12
C VAL A 35 2.48 5.47 14.29
N HIS A 36 2.73 4.40 13.56
CA HIS A 36 4.00 3.71 13.48
C HIS A 36 4.56 3.84 12.07
N ILE A 37 5.81 4.28 11.94
CA ILE A 37 6.49 4.42 10.65
C ILE A 37 7.90 3.82 10.78
N PRO A 38 8.06 2.50 10.63
CA PRO A 38 9.39 1.88 10.64
C PRO A 38 10.25 2.45 9.51
N ALA A 39 11.50 2.79 9.82
CA ALA A 39 12.45 3.23 8.80
C ALA A 39 12.86 2.03 7.95
N LEU A 40 12.73 2.16 6.63
CA LEU A 40 13.14 1.12 5.68
C LEU A 40 14.64 1.26 5.40
N GLY A 41 15.38 0.15 5.45
CA GLY A 41 16.83 0.15 5.30
C GLY A 41 17.26 0.48 3.87
N SER A 42 16.42 0.20 2.87
CA SER A 42 16.74 0.54 1.46
C SER A 42 16.66 2.05 1.20
N ILE A 43 16.05 2.81 2.11
CA ILE A 43 15.94 4.26 2.06
C ILE A 43 17.00 4.85 2.99
N SER A 44 18.26 4.71 2.59
CA SER A 44 19.40 5.34 3.24
C SER A 44 20.15 6.25 2.26
N ASP A 45 21.01 7.11 2.81
CA ASP A 45 21.91 7.95 1.99
C ASP A 45 23.10 7.17 1.41
N GLU A 46 23.19 5.85 1.66
CA GLU A 46 24.29 5.00 1.21
C GLU A 46 24.20 4.66 -0.28
N ARG A 47 25.35 4.72 -0.97
CA ARG A 47 25.48 4.40 -2.40
C ARG A 47 26.64 3.41 -2.61
N PRO A 48 26.38 2.14 -2.96
CA PRO A 48 25.07 1.54 -3.23
C PRO A 48 24.23 1.31 -1.95
N PRO A 49 22.90 1.16 -2.08
CA PRO A 49 22.03 0.86 -0.93
C PRO A 49 22.48 -0.43 -0.22
N SER A 50 22.50 -0.41 1.11
CA SER A 50 22.86 -1.57 1.95
C SER A 50 21.74 -2.56 2.17
N SER A 51 20.53 -2.26 1.69
CA SER A 51 19.33 -3.06 1.85
C SER A 51 18.54 -3.12 0.54
N ASP A 52 17.59 -4.04 0.47
CA ASP A 52 16.75 -4.31 -0.69
C ASP A 52 15.28 -4.55 -0.29
N LEU A 53 14.45 -4.89 -1.28
CA LEU A 53 13.03 -5.18 -1.06
C LEU A 53 12.80 -6.35 -0.10
N GLU A 54 13.63 -7.39 -0.13
CA GLU A 54 13.45 -8.56 0.74
C GLU A 54 13.75 -8.18 2.19
N ALA A 55 14.85 -7.49 2.43
CA ALA A 55 15.23 -7.00 3.75
C ALA A 55 14.19 -6.02 4.32
N ASP A 56 13.66 -5.10 3.52
CA ASP A 56 12.60 -4.19 3.95
C ASP A 56 11.28 -4.93 4.26
N SER A 57 10.93 -5.94 3.46
CA SER A 57 9.76 -6.79 3.72
C SER A 57 9.93 -7.60 5.01
N ALA A 58 11.13 -8.13 5.23
CA ALA A 58 11.51 -8.88 6.43
C ALA A 58 11.58 -8.01 7.68
N LEU A 59 11.82 -6.70 7.54
CA LEU A 59 11.74 -5.73 8.63
C LEU A 59 10.30 -5.43 9.04
N ILE A 60 9.40 -5.23 8.06
CA ILE A 60 8.00 -4.88 8.33
C ILE A 60 7.19 -6.07 8.86
N ARG A 61 7.48 -7.29 8.39
CA ARG A 61 6.74 -8.50 8.78
C ARG A 61 6.64 -8.72 10.30
N PRO A 62 7.74 -8.84 11.06
CA PRO A 62 7.69 -9.06 12.50
C PRO A 62 7.10 -7.86 13.24
N TYR A 63 7.28 -6.64 12.72
CA TYR A 63 6.70 -5.43 13.31
C TYR A 63 5.16 -5.47 13.29
N ALA A 64 4.58 -5.78 12.12
CA ALA A 64 3.13 -5.93 11.96
C ALA A 64 2.59 -7.12 12.75
N GLN A 65 3.33 -8.24 12.81
CA GLN A 65 2.97 -9.40 13.61
C GLN A 65 2.91 -9.06 15.11
N GLY A 66 3.92 -8.39 15.65
CA GLY A 66 3.94 -7.99 17.07
C GLY A 66 2.77 -7.09 17.45
N LEU A 67 2.39 -6.15 16.57
CA LEU A 67 1.20 -5.33 16.78
C LEU A 67 -0.09 -6.17 16.79
N ALA A 68 -0.22 -7.13 15.87
CA ALA A 68 -1.38 -8.01 15.80
C ALA A 68 -1.48 -8.95 17.01
N GLU A 69 -0.35 -9.53 17.44
CA GLU A 69 -0.26 -10.41 18.61
C GLU A 69 -0.56 -9.65 19.92
N ALA A 70 -0.23 -8.36 19.99
CA ALA A 70 -0.68 -7.47 21.06
C ALA A 70 -2.18 -7.11 21.00
N GLY A 71 -2.95 -7.77 20.13
CA GLY A 71 -4.39 -7.60 19.95
C GLY A 71 -4.78 -6.27 19.32
N LYS A 72 -3.86 -5.59 18.62
CA LYS A 72 -4.16 -4.34 17.93
C LYS A 72 -4.81 -4.63 16.58
N GLU A 73 -5.95 -4.01 16.35
CA GLU A 73 -6.45 -3.82 14.99
C GLU A 73 -5.78 -2.59 14.38
N MET A 74 -5.22 -2.76 13.18
CA MET A 74 -4.43 -1.72 12.51
C MET A 74 -4.95 -1.39 11.11
N LEU A 75 -4.87 -0.10 10.80
CA LEU A 75 -4.98 0.43 9.44
C LEU A 75 -3.56 0.51 8.87
N VAL A 76 -3.32 0.02 7.67
CA VAL A 76 -2.01 0.15 7.03
C VAL A 76 -2.09 1.18 5.91
N LEU A 77 -1.33 2.26 6.04
CA LEU A 77 -1.08 3.24 4.98
C LEU A 77 0.14 2.80 4.18
N ILE A 78 -0.02 2.69 2.88
CA ILE A 78 0.98 2.15 1.97
C ILE A 78 1.28 3.21 0.92
N HIS A 79 2.53 3.66 0.81
CA HIS A 79 2.91 4.72 -0.12
C HIS A 79 3.91 4.24 -1.17
N SER A 80 3.58 4.36 -2.46
CA SER A 80 4.52 4.13 -3.58
C SER A 80 5.35 2.83 -3.39
N TYR A 81 6.69 2.86 -3.35
CA TYR A 81 7.54 1.69 -3.04
C TYR A 81 7.01 0.78 -1.90
N GLY A 82 6.43 1.41 -0.88
CA GLY A 82 5.92 0.74 0.31
C GLY A 82 4.83 -0.29 0.02
N GLY A 83 4.15 -0.30 -1.14
CA GLY A 83 3.18 -1.35 -1.40
C GLY A 83 3.73 -2.60 -2.00
N GLN A 84 4.95 -2.59 -2.56
CA GLN A 84 5.62 -3.85 -2.80
C GLN A 84 6.09 -4.47 -1.48
N VAL A 85 6.69 -3.67 -0.60
CA VAL A 85 7.05 -4.06 0.78
C VAL A 85 5.83 -4.55 1.54
N GLY A 86 4.73 -3.80 1.52
CA GLY A 86 3.49 -4.10 2.22
C GLY A 86 2.77 -5.33 1.66
N THR A 87 2.75 -5.51 0.35
CA THR A 87 2.17 -6.71 -0.29
C THR A 87 2.91 -7.97 0.19
N ASN A 88 4.24 -7.93 0.23
CA ASN A 88 5.05 -9.05 0.70
C ASN A 88 4.90 -9.28 2.21
N ALA A 89 4.97 -8.22 3.02
CA ALA A 89 5.04 -8.32 4.47
C ALA A 89 3.70 -8.63 5.16
N LEU A 90 2.56 -8.23 4.59
CA LEU A 90 1.27 -8.25 5.30
C LEU A 90 0.37 -9.45 4.97
N ALA A 91 0.79 -10.32 4.05
CA ALA A 91 0.01 -11.49 3.66
C ALA A 91 -0.29 -12.41 4.86
N GLY A 92 -1.56 -12.77 5.04
CA GLY A 92 -2.04 -13.61 6.13
C GLY A 92 -2.21 -12.91 7.48
N LEU A 93 -2.03 -11.58 7.55
CA LEU A 93 -2.19 -10.79 8.78
C LEU A 93 -3.56 -10.10 8.88
N GLY A 94 -4.49 -10.38 7.97
CA GLY A 94 -5.84 -9.80 8.00
C GLY A 94 -6.58 -10.13 9.28
N ALA A 95 -7.25 -9.13 9.88
CA ALA A 95 -7.99 -9.28 11.14
C ALA A 95 -9.09 -10.36 11.03
N SER A 96 -9.80 -10.42 9.90
CA SER A 96 -10.82 -11.44 9.63
C SER A 96 -10.21 -12.85 9.59
N GLU A 97 -9.13 -13.04 8.83
CA GLU A 97 -8.45 -14.34 8.71
C GLU A 97 -7.85 -14.80 10.04
N ARG A 98 -7.32 -13.87 10.83
CA ARG A 98 -6.79 -14.15 12.17
C ARG A 98 -7.91 -14.51 13.14
N SER A 99 -9.02 -13.78 13.12
CA SER A 99 -10.19 -14.07 13.95
C SER A 99 -10.77 -15.45 13.67
N GLN A 100 -10.80 -15.91 12.41
CA GLN A 100 -11.22 -17.27 12.05
C GLN A 100 -10.33 -18.36 12.65
N LYS A 101 -9.06 -18.03 12.94
CA LYS A 101 -8.08 -18.90 13.60
C LYS A 101 -8.03 -18.72 15.12
N GLY A 102 -8.93 -17.92 15.70
CA GLY A 102 -8.92 -17.58 17.13
C GLY A 102 -7.75 -16.69 17.56
N LEU A 103 -7.06 -16.04 16.61
CA LEU A 103 -5.93 -15.15 16.89
C LEU A 103 -6.41 -13.70 17.05
N PRO A 104 -5.83 -12.92 17.98
CA PRO A 104 -6.26 -11.55 18.24
C PRO A 104 -5.68 -10.57 17.20
N GLY A 105 -6.31 -9.40 17.08
CA GLY A 105 -5.83 -8.27 16.27
C GLY A 105 -5.62 -8.59 14.79
N GLY A 106 -4.92 -7.69 14.11
CA GLY A 106 -4.58 -7.84 12.69
C GLY A 106 -4.88 -6.61 11.85
N VAL A 107 -4.65 -6.75 10.55
CA VAL A 107 -4.88 -5.70 9.56
C VAL A 107 -6.37 -5.63 9.23
N SER A 108 -7.01 -4.51 9.57
CA SER A 108 -8.42 -4.29 9.24
C SER A 108 -8.58 -3.67 7.84
N HIS A 109 -7.67 -2.77 7.47
CA HIS A 109 -7.72 -2.07 6.18
C HIS A 109 -6.32 -1.85 5.61
N LEU A 110 -6.20 -1.97 4.29
CA LEU A 110 -5.04 -1.56 3.51
C LEU A 110 -5.41 -0.33 2.69
N ILE A 111 -4.65 0.75 2.83
CA ILE A 111 -4.88 2.03 2.17
C ILE A 111 -3.66 2.35 1.31
N TYR A 112 -3.77 2.17 -0.02
CA TYR A 112 -2.69 2.49 -0.95
C TYR A 112 -2.77 3.95 -1.40
N MET A 113 -1.64 4.63 -1.34
CA MET A 113 -1.42 6.01 -1.73
C MET A 113 -0.39 6.06 -2.85
N THR A 114 -0.76 6.70 -3.96
CA THR A 114 0.12 6.95 -5.12
C THR A 114 0.85 5.70 -5.63
N GLU A 115 0.13 4.58 -5.72
CA GLU A 115 0.69 3.29 -6.13
C GLU A 115 -0.36 2.42 -6.81
N THR A 116 0.11 1.52 -7.67
CA THR A 116 -0.68 0.43 -8.23
C THR A 116 -0.71 -0.75 -7.27
N ALA A 117 -1.91 -1.27 -7.04
CA ALA A 117 -2.09 -2.54 -6.34
C ALA A 117 -1.50 -3.71 -7.15
N LEU A 118 -0.22 -4.06 -6.95
CA LEU A 118 0.44 -5.16 -7.66
C LEU A 118 -0.14 -6.54 -7.28
N PRO A 119 -0.47 -7.39 -8.28
CA PRO A 119 -0.76 -8.81 -8.05
C PRO A 119 0.53 -9.60 -7.81
N GLU A 120 0.38 -10.85 -7.37
CA GLU A 120 1.50 -11.80 -7.28
C GLU A 120 2.21 -11.93 -8.62
N SER A 121 3.53 -12.18 -8.59
CA SER A 121 4.45 -12.26 -9.74
C SER A 121 4.69 -10.96 -10.51
N LYS A 122 4.09 -9.84 -10.08
CA LYS A 122 4.33 -8.51 -10.67
C LYS A 122 5.23 -7.64 -9.80
N SER A 123 6.02 -6.82 -10.48
CA SER A 123 6.97 -5.86 -9.92
C SER A 123 6.52 -4.42 -10.21
N MET A 124 7.16 -3.43 -9.58
CA MET A 124 6.94 -2.02 -9.93
C MET A 124 7.34 -1.67 -11.37
N VAL A 125 8.16 -2.51 -12.02
CA VAL A 125 8.53 -2.33 -13.44
C VAL A 125 7.35 -2.64 -14.36
N ASP A 126 6.45 -3.54 -13.97
CA ASP A 126 5.32 -3.96 -14.81
C ASP A 126 4.36 -2.79 -15.11
N PRO A 127 3.83 -2.02 -14.13
CA PRO A 127 3.01 -0.86 -14.44
C PRO A 127 3.73 0.17 -15.32
N VAL A 128 5.03 0.38 -15.11
CA VAL A 128 5.81 1.38 -15.87
C VAL A 128 5.87 0.99 -17.35
N ARG A 129 6.06 -0.30 -17.63
CA ARG A 129 5.98 -0.85 -18.99
C ARG A 129 4.57 -0.80 -19.55
N ASP A 130 3.58 -1.23 -18.77
CA ASP A 130 2.17 -1.26 -19.18
C ASP A 130 1.62 0.13 -19.54
N PHE A 131 2.14 1.19 -18.90
CA PHE A 131 1.80 2.58 -19.20
C PHE A 131 2.70 3.26 -20.24
N GLY A 132 3.66 2.54 -20.82
CA GLY A 132 4.54 3.05 -21.87
C GLY A 132 5.55 4.10 -21.39
N HIS A 133 5.94 4.03 -20.11
CA HIS A 133 6.88 4.95 -19.47
C HIS A 133 8.27 4.32 -19.24
N GLU A 134 8.70 3.47 -20.16
CA GLU A 134 9.95 2.71 -20.03
C GLU A 134 11.20 3.60 -19.89
N GLU A 135 11.12 4.84 -20.37
CA GLU A 135 12.15 5.87 -20.20
C GLU A 135 12.44 6.21 -18.73
N LEU A 136 11.51 5.91 -17.81
CA LEU A 136 11.66 6.13 -16.38
C LEU A 136 12.37 4.98 -15.66
N LEU A 137 12.54 3.83 -16.32
CA LEU A 137 13.14 2.63 -15.71
C LEU A 137 14.59 2.83 -15.22
N PRO A 138 15.48 3.59 -15.90
CA PRO A 138 16.81 3.87 -15.35
C PRO A 138 16.74 4.58 -13.99
N TRP A 139 15.79 5.50 -13.81
CA TRP A 139 15.61 6.22 -12.56
C TRP A 139 15.00 5.34 -11.46
N LEU A 140 14.16 4.38 -11.83
CA LEU A 140 13.56 3.41 -10.91
C LEU A 140 14.52 2.25 -10.55
N SER A 141 15.41 1.88 -11.48
CA SER A 141 16.33 0.75 -11.38
C SER A 141 17.68 1.10 -10.73
N THR A 142 17.96 2.39 -10.47
CA THR A 142 19.20 2.84 -9.82
C THR A 142 19.27 2.51 -8.32
N SER A 143 18.17 2.04 -7.77
CA SER A 143 18.06 1.48 -6.44
C SER A 143 17.54 0.05 -6.61
N ARG A 144 18.17 -0.96 -5.97
CA ARG A 144 17.74 -2.38 -5.97
C ARG A 144 16.32 -2.63 -5.41
N MET A 145 15.55 -1.56 -5.27
CA MET A 145 14.19 -1.48 -4.77
C MET A 145 13.14 -2.00 -5.76
N THR A 146 13.39 -1.97 -7.08
CA THR A 146 12.34 -2.19 -8.10
C THR A 146 12.47 -3.46 -8.93
N SER A 147 13.62 -4.14 -8.85
CA SER A 147 13.95 -5.29 -9.71
C SER A 147 13.41 -6.63 -9.25
N HIS A 148 12.72 -6.69 -8.11
CA HIS A 148 12.22 -7.94 -7.55
C HIS A 148 10.70 -7.99 -7.67
N VAL A 149 10.15 -9.15 -8.02
CA VAL A 149 8.70 -9.36 -8.18
C VAL A 149 8.04 -9.55 -6.81
N SER A 150 6.75 -9.20 -6.71
CA SER A 150 5.96 -9.54 -5.52
C SER A 150 5.78 -11.06 -5.47
N THR A 151 6.16 -11.69 -4.37
CA THR A 151 6.17 -13.16 -4.24
C THR A 151 4.94 -13.71 -3.52
N VAL A 152 4.03 -12.84 -3.08
CA VAL A 152 2.87 -13.24 -2.26
C VAL A 152 1.58 -12.55 -2.72
N THR A 153 0.50 -13.31 -2.81
CA THR A 153 -0.87 -12.77 -2.99
C THR A 153 -1.36 -12.08 -1.72
N ARG A 154 -2.08 -10.96 -1.90
CA ARG A 154 -2.67 -10.17 -0.82
C ARG A 154 -3.72 -10.98 -0.06
N SER A 155 -3.67 -10.92 1.27
CA SER A 155 -4.70 -11.46 2.16
C SER A 155 -6.00 -10.64 2.09
N CYS A 156 -7.12 -11.24 2.51
CA CYS A 156 -8.50 -10.76 2.36
C CYS A 156 -8.82 -9.54 3.27
N CYS A 157 -8.05 -8.47 3.13
CA CYS A 157 -8.24 -7.20 3.83
C CYS A 157 -9.08 -6.24 2.98
N ARG A 158 -9.80 -5.32 3.64
CA ARG A 158 -10.54 -4.27 2.93
C ARG A 158 -9.55 -3.29 2.30
N LEU A 159 -9.64 -3.10 0.98
CA LEU A 159 -8.73 -2.27 0.20
C LEU A 159 -9.32 -0.87 -0.03
N VAL A 160 -8.52 0.16 0.22
CA VAL A 160 -8.86 1.54 -0.11
C VAL A 160 -7.76 2.09 -1.01
N LEU A 161 -8.15 2.61 -2.16
CA LEU A 161 -7.22 3.19 -3.12
C LEU A 161 -7.46 4.68 -3.19
N MET A 162 -6.47 5.48 -2.78
CA MET A 162 -6.61 6.93 -2.76
C MET A 162 -6.19 7.52 -4.10
N LYS A 163 -7.16 8.08 -4.84
CA LYS A 163 -6.92 8.89 -6.03
C LYS A 163 -7.18 10.36 -5.74
N VAL A 164 -6.17 11.21 -5.93
CA VAL A 164 -6.32 12.66 -5.82
C VAL A 164 -6.75 13.20 -7.19
N SER A 165 -7.98 13.73 -7.28
CA SER A 165 -8.48 14.40 -8.49
C SER A 165 -8.19 15.90 -8.43
N PRO A 166 -7.60 16.52 -9.47
CA PRO A 166 -7.36 17.97 -9.50
C PRO A 166 -8.65 18.81 -9.44
N LYS A 167 -9.79 18.26 -9.89
CA LYS A 167 -11.04 19.01 -10.10
C LYS A 167 -12.06 18.87 -8.98
N LYS A 168 -11.88 17.93 -8.04
CA LYS A 168 -12.76 17.78 -6.88
C LYS A 168 -11.91 17.34 -5.69
N ARG A 169 -11.87 18.15 -4.62
CA ARG A 169 -11.35 17.78 -3.30
C ARG A 169 -12.24 16.72 -2.61
N ARG A 170 -12.59 15.65 -3.33
CA ARG A 170 -13.34 14.52 -2.79
C ARG A 170 -12.53 13.26 -3.01
N LEU A 171 -12.08 12.74 -1.88
CA LEU A 171 -11.41 11.47 -1.70
C LEU A 171 -12.46 10.36 -1.81
N LEU A 172 -12.44 9.50 -2.83
CA LEU A 172 -13.20 8.25 -2.78
C LEU A 172 -12.78 7.27 -3.88
N MET A 173 -12.16 6.14 -3.48
CA MET A 173 -12.36 4.86 -4.15
C MET A 173 -12.20 3.74 -3.10
N TRP A 174 -13.33 3.12 -2.75
CA TRP A 174 -13.37 1.94 -1.88
C TRP A 174 -13.40 0.72 -2.77
N LEU A 175 -12.49 -0.23 -2.56
CA LEU A 175 -12.48 -1.49 -3.27
C LEU A 175 -12.63 -2.62 -2.26
N HIS A 176 -13.76 -3.31 -2.28
CA HIS A 176 -13.85 -4.56 -1.53
C HIS A 176 -13.11 -5.63 -2.35
N TRP A 177 -12.05 -6.22 -1.78
CA TRP A 177 -11.26 -7.25 -2.45
C TRP A 177 -11.78 -8.63 -2.04
N ASP A 178 -12.33 -9.37 -3.00
CA ASP A 178 -12.91 -10.70 -2.84
C ASP A 178 -11.94 -11.83 -3.27
N GLY A 179 -10.64 -11.53 -3.35
CA GLY A 179 -9.64 -12.47 -3.86
C GLY A 179 -9.48 -12.46 -5.38
N ARG A 180 -10.25 -11.64 -6.13
CA ARG A 180 -10.09 -11.49 -7.58
C ARG A 180 -9.38 -10.19 -7.94
N THR A 181 -8.50 -10.28 -8.93
CA THR A 181 -7.72 -9.16 -9.48
C THR A 181 -8.63 -8.04 -9.95
N VAL A 182 -8.60 -6.92 -9.24
CA VAL A 182 -9.13 -5.66 -9.75
C VAL A 182 -7.96 -4.84 -10.29
N PRO A 183 -7.84 -4.66 -11.61
CA PRO A 183 -6.82 -3.81 -12.20
C PRO A 183 -7.14 -2.37 -11.81
N ALA A 184 -6.56 -1.91 -10.71
CA ALA A 184 -6.71 -0.54 -10.30
C ALA A 184 -5.61 0.32 -10.94
N CYS A 185 -5.82 0.73 -12.19
CA CYS A 185 -5.47 2.09 -12.62
C CYS A 185 -6.15 2.48 -13.95
N ILE A 186 -6.81 3.64 -13.92
CA ILE A 186 -6.98 4.63 -14.99
C ILE A 186 -7.04 4.09 -16.44
N SER A 187 -8.24 3.84 -16.95
CA SER A 187 -8.55 4.07 -18.39
C SER A 187 -10.02 3.94 -18.79
N HIS A 188 -10.92 3.32 -18.03
CA HIS A 188 -12.28 3.03 -18.52
C HIS A 188 -13.41 3.93 -17.96
N LEU A 189 -13.24 5.25 -18.13
CA LEU A 189 -14.38 6.17 -18.24
C LEU A 189 -14.26 6.94 -19.56
N GLN A 190 -14.35 6.20 -20.68
CA GLN A 190 -14.89 6.80 -21.89
C GLN A 190 -16.34 7.20 -21.56
N PRO A 191 -16.78 8.44 -21.83
CA PRO A 191 -18.19 8.78 -21.71
C PRO A 191 -18.95 7.84 -22.66
N ARG A 192 -19.93 7.09 -22.14
CA ARG A 192 -20.95 6.48 -22.99
C ARG A 192 -21.62 7.61 -23.75
N VAL A 193 -21.16 7.89 -24.96
CA VAL A 193 -21.92 8.63 -25.96
C VAL A 193 -23.16 7.77 -26.20
N ARG A 194 -24.29 8.16 -25.59
CA ARG A 194 -25.59 7.68 -26.02
C ARG A 194 -25.72 8.15 -27.48
N ARG A 195 -25.54 7.24 -28.44
CA ARG A 195 -26.14 7.41 -29.76
C ARG A 195 -27.65 7.34 -29.53
N GLY A 196 -28.25 8.51 -29.34
CA GLY A 196 -29.69 8.66 -29.49
C GLY A 196 -30.03 8.34 -30.93
N ALA A 197 -30.95 7.40 -31.11
CA ALA A 197 -31.61 7.17 -32.37
C ALA A 197 -32.25 8.48 -32.84
N MET A 198 -31.89 8.93 -34.03
CA MET A 198 -32.70 9.82 -34.84
C MET A 198 -33.02 9.01 -36.10
N GLY A 199 -34.23 8.46 -36.13
CA GLY A 199 -34.82 7.91 -37.35
C GLY A 199 -35.07 9.04 -38.34
N GLN A 200 -34.93 8.71 -39.61
CA GLN A 200 -35.60 9.39 -40.71
C GLN A 200 -37.08 9.01 -40.72
#